data_AF-A0A0K3A290-F1
#
_entry.id   AF-A0A0K3A290-F1
#
_cell.length_a   1.000
_cell.length_b   1.000
_cell.length_c   1.000
_cell.angle_alpha   90.00
_cell.angle_beta   90.00
_cell.angle_gamma   90.00
#
_symmetry.space_group_name_H-M   'P 1'
#
loop_
_entity.id
_entity.type
_entity.pdbx_description
1 polymer ?
#
loop_
_entity_poly.entity_id
_entity_poly.type
_entity_poly.pdbx_seq_one_letter_code
_entity_poly.pdbx_strand_id
1 'polypeptide(L)' 'MPNPILLPLLRWAGKLRYPTLFKLTAGLFVLSVLLPDPLPFIDEIVFGLGTLLLANWKTRTPAPAAAQTIASSARRVRR' A
#
# COMPACT_ATOMS: atom_id res chain seq x y z
N MET A 1 4.28 -4.04 -18.76
CA MET A 1 3.11 -4.93 -18.96
C MET A 1 2.59 -5.31 -17.58
N PRO A 2 1.32 -5.08 -17.22
CA PRO A 2 0.79 -5.50 -15.92
C PRO A 2 0.84 -7.02 -15.85
N ASN A 3 1.74 -7.57 -15.02
CA ASN A 3 1.83 -9.00 -14.84
C ASN A 3 0.68 -9.44 -13.91
N PRO A 4 -0.23 -10.33 -14.34
CA PRO A 4 -1.42 -10.71 -13.57
C PRO A 4 -1.12 -11.31 -12.18
N ILE A 5 0.13 -11.75 -11.93
CA ILE A 5 0.57 -12.32 -10.65
C ILE A 5 1.03 -11.23 -9.66
N LEU A 6 1.55 -10.10 -10.14
CA LEU A 6 2.06 -9.01 -9.29
C LEU A 6 0.93 -8.25 -8.58
N LEU A 7 -0.21 -8.07 -9.25
CA LEU A 7 -1.36 -7.35 -8.69
C LEU A 7 -1.90 -7.96 -7.37
N PRO A 8 -2.20 -9.28 -7.30
CA PRO A 8 -2.69 -9.88 -6.06
C PRO A 8 -1.63 -9.81 -4.94
N LEU A 9 -0.34 -9.96 -5.27
CA LEU A 9 0.76 -9.82 -4.31
C LEU A 9 0.83 -8.40 -3.72
N LEU A 10 0.78 -7.37 -4.56
CA LEU A 10 0.81 -5.97 -4.12
C LEU A 10 -0.45 -5.58 -3.32
N ARG A 11 -1.63 -6.12 -3.69
CA ARG A 11 -2.87 -5.94 -2.92
C ARG A 11 -2.79 -6.56 -1.55
N TRP A 12 -2.17 -7.73 -1.43
CA TRP A 12 -1.90 -8.35 -0.15
C TRP A 12 -0.88 -7.53 0.64
N ALA A 13 0.23 -7.12 0.01
CA ALA A 13 1.28 -6.31 0.61
C ALA A 13 0.73 -5.02 1.22
N GLY A 14 -0.16 -4.31 0.51
CA GLY A 14 -0.79 -3.08 0.99
C GLY A 14 -1.63 -3.22 2.26
N LYS A 15 -1.98 -4.45 2.69
CA LYS A 15 -2.69 -4.70 3.96
C LYS A 15 -1.75 -4.87 5.16
N LEU A 16 -0.43 -5.04 4.95
CA LEU A 16 0.53 -5.21 6.05
C LEU A 16 0.79 -3.89 6.79
N ARG A 17 1.05 -3.99 8.10
CA ARG A 17 1.44 -2.83 8.91
C ARG A 17 2.80 -2.29 8.44
N TYR A 18 2.98 -0.98 8.58
CA TYR A 18 4.17 -0.23 8.18
C TYR A 18 5.52 -0.91 8.49
N PRO A 19 5.80 -1.38 9.72
CA PRO A 19 7.09 -2.00 10.02
C PRO A 19 7.33 -3.32 9.28
N THR A 20 6.28 -4.07 8.96
CA THR A 20 6.42 -5.33 8.23
C THR A 20 6.62 -5.08 6.74
N LEU A 21 5.90 -4.11 6.18
CA LEU A 21 6.07 -3.71 4.77
C LEU A 21 7.49 -3.20 4.52
N PHE A 22 8.03 -2.37 5.43
CA PHE A 22 9.40 -1.87 5.36
C PHE A 22 10.43 -3.02 5.32
N LYS A 23 10.29 -4.01 6.21
CA LYS A 23 11.21 -5.16 6.27
C LYS A 23 11.16 -6.00 5.00
N LEU A 24 9.98 -6.21 4.42
CA LEU A 24 9.83 -6.94 3.16
C LEU A 24 10.52 -6.20 2.02
N THR A 25 10.27 -4.90 1.88
CA THR A 25 10.93 -4.07 0.85
C THR A 25 12.45 -4.07 1.03
N ALA A 26 12.94 -3.85 2.25
CA ALA A 26 14.37 -3.79 2.53
C ALA A 26 15.05 -5.15 2.33
N GLY A 27 14.43 -6.24 2.77
CA GLY A 27 14.95 -7.59 2.56
C GLY A 27 15.03 -7.95 1.07
N LEU A 28 13.99 -7.62 0.30
CA LEU A 28 13.97 -7.89 -1.13
C LEU A 28 15.00 -7.03 -1.88
N PHE A 29 15.19 -5.77 -1.48
CA PHE A 29 16.22 -4.89 -2.03
C PHE A 29 17.65 -5.39 -1.73
N VAL A 30 17.90 -5.86 -0.50
CA VAL A 30 19.21 -6.43 -0.15
C VAL A 30 19.46 -7.72 -0.94
N LEU A 31 18.44 -8.57 -1.09
CA LEU A 31 18.54 -9.78 -1.92
C LEU A 31 18.82 -9.44 -3.38
N SER A 32 18.18 -8.42 -3.96
CA SER A 32 18.41 -8.02 -5.35
C SER A 32 19.81 -7.45 -5.58
N VAL A 33 20.41 -6.81 -4.58
CA VAL A 33 21.78 -6.28 -4.67
C VAL A 33 22.84 -7.38 -4.48
N LEU A 34 22.57 -8.36 -3.61
CA LEU A 34 23.53 -9.42 -3.26
C LEU A 34 23.51 -10.61 -4.23
N LEU A 35 22.37 -10.91 -4.86
CA LEU A 35 22.29 -11.96 -5.87
C LEU A 35 22.51 -11.35 -7.26
N PRO A 36 23.60 -11.71 -7.99
CA PRO A 36 23.73 -11.34 -9.40
C PRO A 36 22.62 -12.02 -10.20
N ASP A 37 21.77 -11.22 -10.81
CA ASP A 37 20.36 -11.55 -11.08
C ASP A 37 20.12 -12.54 -12.25
N PRO A 38 19.45 -13.68 -12.02
CA PRO A 38 18.94 -14.54 -13.09
C PRO A 38 17.41 -14.53 -13.22
N LEU A 39 16.67 -13.80 -12.36
CA LEU A 39 15.22 -13.89 -12.27
C LEU A 39 14.53 -12.62 -12.79
N PRO A 40 13.77 -12.69 -13.89
CA PRO A 40 12.94 -11.55 -14.27
C PRO A 40 11.94 -11.24 -13.15
N PHE A 41 11.57 -9.95 -12.99
CA PHE A 41 10.50 -9.44 -12.11
C PHE A 41 10.87 -9.01 -10.67
N ILE A 42 12.11 -9.21 -10.20
CA ILE A 42 12.49 -8.80 -8.83
C ILE A 42 12.39 -7.29 -8.67
N ASP A 43 12.94 -6.54 -9.63
CA ASP A 43 12.97 -5.08 -9.59
C ASP A 43 11.56 -4.46 -9.55
N GLU A 44 10.58 -5.02 -10.27
CA GLU A 44 9.20 -4.56 -10.25
C GLU A 44 8.52 -4.79 -8.89
N ILE A 45 8.83 -5.90 -8.21
CA ILE A 45 8.31 -6.16 -6.87
C ILE A 45 8.97 -5.21 -5.88
N VAL A 46 10.29 -5.00 -5.96
CA VAL A 46 11.02 -4.05 -5.11
C VAL A 46 10.45 -2.64 -5.28
N PHE A 47 10.24 -2.19 -6.51
CA PHE A 47 9.68 -0.88 -6.81
C PHE A 47 8.21 -0.74 -6.36
N GLY A 48 7.40 -1.77 -6.57
CA GLY A 48 6.01 -1.82 -6.12
C GLY A 48 5.87 -1.79 -4.59
N LEU A 49 6.69 -2.58 -3.88
CA LEU A 49 6.75 -2.57 -2.41
C LEU A 49 7.31 -1.24 -1.87
N GLY A 50 8.29 -0.63 -2.54
CA GLY A 50 8.81 0.70 -2.22
C GLY A 50 7.76 1.79 -2.36
N THR A 51 6.92 1.72 -3.40
CA THR A 51 5.81 2.66 -3.60
C THR A 51 4.75 2.52 -2.50
N LEU A 52 4.38 1.28 -2.15
CA LEU A 52 3.47 1.01 -1.03
C LEU A 52 4.05 1.51 0.30
N LEU A 53 5.36 1.39 0.50
CA LEU A 53 6.04 1.88 1.69
C LEU A 53 5.98 3.40 1.78
N LEU A 54 6.22 4.10 0.67
CA LEU A 54 6.11 5.55 0.61
C LEU A 54 4.66 6.01 0.84
N ALA A 55 3.70 5.32 0.24
CA ALA A 55 2.27 5.61 0.38
C ALA A 55 1.75 5.46 1.83
N ASN A 56 2.33 4.54 2.60
CA ASN A 56 1.96 4.32 4.00
C ASN A 56 2.77 5.16 5.01
N TRP A 57 3.78 5.94 4.58
CA TRP A 57 4.71 6.65 5.48
C TRP A 57 4.01 7.70 6.35
N LYS A 58 2.89 8.26 5.89
CA LYS A 58 2.24 9.38 6.57
C LYS A 58 0.75 9.18 6.81
N THR A 59 0.32 7.98 7.23
CA THR A 59 -1.06 7.77 7.66
C THR A 59 -1.31 8.41 9.04
N ARG A 60 -1.35 9.74 9.07
CA ARG A 60 -1.95 10.57 10.12
C ARG A 60 -2.98 11.51 9.48
N THR A 61 -3.98 10.95 8.81
CA THR A 61 -5.27 11.62 8.63
C THR A 61 -6.35 10.55 8.62
N PRO A 62 -7.13 10.36 9.70
CA PRO A 62 -8.37 9.62 9.57
C PRO A 62 -9.20 10.31 8.49
N ALA A 63 -9.67 9.54 7.50
CA ALA A 63 -10.52 10.06 6.44
C ALA A 63 -11.62 10.95 7.05
N PRO A 64 -11.83 12.18 6.53
CA PRO A 64 -12.82 13.06 7.12
C PRO A 64 -14.17 12.35 7.08
N ALA A 65 -14.83 12.32 8.23
CA ALA A 65 -16.20 11.87 8.44
C ALA A 65 -17.23 12.76 7.69
N ALA A 66 -16.92 13.18 6.46
CA ALA A 66 -17.70 14.12 5.66
C ALA A 66 -19.01 13.52 5.12
N ALA A 67 -19.19 12.19 5.20
CA ALA A 67 -20.44 11.54 4.81
C ALA A 67 -21.53 11.57 5.90
N GLN A 68 -21.20 11.85 7.16
CA GLN A 68 -22.15 11.72 8.28
C GLN A 68 -22.93 13.01 8.59
N THR A 69 -22.43 14.17 8.16
CA THR A 69 -23.06 15.48 8.47
C THR A 69 -24.22 15.84 7.54
N ILE A 70 -24.26 15.32 6.30
CA ILE A 70 -25.33 15.65 5.34
C ILE A 70 -26.64 14.90 5.68
N ALA A 71 -26.56 13.70 6.26
CA ALA A 71 -27.74 12.93 6.64
C ALA A 71 -28.44 13.43 7.92
N SER A 72 -27.75 14.21 8.76
CA SER A 72 -28.25 14.65 10.06
C SER A 72 -28.96 16.02 10.01
N SER A 73 -28.73 16.84 8.99
CA SER A 73 -29.43 18.11 8.79
C SER A 73 -30.84 17.92 8.21
N ALA A 74 -31.03 16.92 7.34
CA ALA A 74 -32.32 16.63 6.71
C ALA A 74 -33.39 16.12 7.69
N ARG A 75 -32.98 15.60 8.86
CA ARG A 75 -33.90 15.04 9.86
C ARG A 75 -34.51 16.09 10.80
N ARG A 76 -33.91 17.29 10.89
CA ARG A 76 -34.30 18.30 11.88
C ARG A 76 -35.39 19.26 11.40
N VAL A 77 -35.67 19.31 10.09
CA VAL A 77 -36.69 20.19 9.49
C VAL A 77 -38.11 19.58 9.53
N ARG A 78 -38.25 18.34 9.99
CA ARG A 78 -39.53 17.59 10.01
C ARG A 78 -40.17 17.45 11.40
N ARG A 79 -39.76 18.23 12.40
CA ARG A 79 -40.36 18.23 13.74
C ARG A 79 -40.79 19.63 14.16
#